data_AF-A0A836KJM2-F1
#
_entry.id   AF-A0A836KJM2-F1
#
_cell.length_a   1.000
_cell.length_b   1.000
_cell.length_c   1.000
_cell.angle_alpha   90.00
_cell.angle_beta   90.00
_cell.angle_gamma   90.00
#
_symmetry.space_group_name_H-M   'P 1'
#
loop_
_entity.id
_entity.type
_entity.pdbx_description
1 polymer ?
#
loop_
_entity_poly.entity_id
_entity_poly.type
_entity_poly.pdbx_seq_one_letter_code
_entity_poly.pdbx_strand_id
1 'polypeptide(L)'
;MSNSGNVSVAAQAELMEKEKTVTEHQQRLESLRHTVKTMATRQVTLKRAERRCQITVGELTKLKPEHVVYQGIGRAFMRTAVDKLIDLNNAEVERCEAEENRLSNEKLRTSELVTKEEGELRRAIEEFRAALMVVQAAQSRSQRSE
;
A
#
# COMPACT_ATOMS: atom_id res chain seq x y z
N MET A 1 -45.76 -8.63 -29.89
CA MET A 1 -45.55 -8.21 -28.49
C MET A 1 -44.21 -8.73 -27.96
N SER A 2 -43.07 -8.43 -28.63
CA SER A 2 -41.78 -9.08 -28.33
C SER A 2 -40.70 -8.12 -27.81
N ASN A 3 -41.04 -6.85 -27.56
CA ASN A 3 -40.06 -5.81 -27.24
C ASN A 3 -39.75 -5.68 -25.74
N SER A 4 -40.66 -6.12 -24.85
CA SER A 4 -40.51 -5.95 -23.40
C SER A 4 -39.53 -6.95 -22.76
N GLY A 5 -39.39 -8.15 -23.33
CA GLY A 5 -38.47 -9.20 -22.82
C GLY A 5 -36.99 -8.90 -23.06
N ASN A 6 -36.64 -8.34 -24.22
CA ASN A 6 -35.24 -8.02 -24.57
C ASN A 6 -34.67 -6.84 -23.77
N VAL A 7 -35.52 -5.86 -23.42
CA VAL A 7 -35.11 -4.69 -22.60
C VAL A 7 -34.78 -5.10 -21.16
N SER A 8 -35.47 -6.09 -20.61
CA SER A 8 -35.22 -6.62 -19.26
C SER A 8 -33.87 -7.34 -19.15
N VAL A 9 -33.52 -8.16 -20.15
CA VAL A 9 -32.25 -8.91 -20.18
C VAL A 9 -31.05 -7.98 -20.37
N ALA A 10 -31.15 -6.99 -21.26
CA ALA A 10 -30.09 -6.01 -21.48
C ALA A 10 -29.81 -5.17 -20.23
N ALA A 11 -30.87 -4.72 -19.52
CA ALA A 11 -30.73 -3.96 -18.29
C ALA A 11 -30.15 -4.79 -17.13
N GLN A 12 -30.46 -6.09 -17.07
CA GLN A 12 -29.82 -7.02 -16.11
C GLN A 12 -28.33 -7.24 -16.42
N ALA A 13 -27.97 -7.39 -17.69
CA ALA A 13 -26.57 -7.54 -18.09
C ALA A 13 -25.74 -6.28 -17.75
N GLU A 14 -26.29 -5.09 -18.02
CA GLU A 14 -25.67 -3.82 -17.64
C GLU A 14 -25.49 -3.71 -16.12
N LEU A 15 -26.50 -4.10 -15.34
CA LEU A 15 -26.42 -4.11 -13.88
C LEU A 15 -25.28 -4.99 -13.36
N MET A 16 -25.12 -6.19 -13.93
CA MET A 16 -24.03 -7.11 -13.56
C MET A 16 -22.64 -6.56 -13.93
N GLU A 17 -22.52 -5.88 -15.07
CA GLU A 17 -21.27 -5.23 -15.47
C GLU A 17 -20.89 -4.09 -14.51
N LYS A 18 -21.87 -3.30 -14.08
CA LYS A 18 -21.68 -2.25 -13.08
C LYS A 18 -21.32 -2.82 -11.71
N GLU A 19 -21.96 -3.92 -11.29
CA GLU A 19 -21.59 -4.63 -10.05
C GLU A 19 -20.15 -5.11 -10.09
N LYS A 20 -19.74 -5.76 -11.19
CA LYS A 20 -18.37 -6.21 -11.41
C LYS A 20 -17.37 -5.06 -11.31
N THR A 21 -17.69 -3.92 -11.94
CA THR A 21 -16.86 -2.71 -11.90
C THR A 21 -16.66 -2.22 -10.46
N VAL A 22 -17.71 -2.22 -9.63
CA VAL A 22 -17.60 -1.88 -8.20
C VAL A 22 -16.66 -2.84 -7.48
N THR A 23 -16.80 -4.16 -7.69
CA THR A 23 -15.92 -5.16 -7.06
C THR A 23 -14.46 -4.98 -7.48
N GLU A 24 -14.20 -4.71 -8.76
CA GLU A 24 -12.84 -4.47 -9.26
C GLU A 24 -12.19 -3.24 -8.58
N HIS A 25 -12.94 -2.14 -8.44
CA HIS A 25 -12.46 -0.96 -7.71
C HIS A 25 -12.23 -1.23 -6.21
N GLN A 26 -13.09 -2.02 -5.56
CA GLN A 26 -12.90 -2.43 -4.16
C GLN A 26 -11.60 -3.22 -3.98
N GLN A 27 -11.35 -4.20 -4.85
CA GLN A 27 -10.14 -5.04 -4.79
C GLN A 27 -8.87 -4.23 -5.06
N ARG A 28 -8.89 -3.32 -6.04
CA ARG A 28 -7.78 -2.40 -6.31
C ARG A 28 -7.48 -1.51 -5.10
N LEU A 29 -8.53 -0.92 -4.52
CA LEU A 29 -8.39 -0.05 -3.35
C LEU A 29 -7.82 -0.79 -2.14
N GLU A 30 -8.28 -2.01 -1.88
CA GLU A 30 -7.73 -2.85 -0.81
C GLU A 30 -6.24 -3.14 -1.02
N SER A 31 -5.86 -3.49 -2.24
CA SER A 31 -4.47 -3.77 -2.61
C SER A 31 -3.56 -2.55 -2.43
N LEU A 32 -4.02 -1.36 -2.84
CA LEU A 32 -3.31 -0.10 -2.66
C LEU A 32 -3.14 0.24 -1.17
N ARG A 33 -4.20 0.11 -0.36
CA ARG A 33 -4.16 0.34 1.08
C ARG A 33 -3.21 -0.63 1.79
N HIS A 34 -3.22 -1.90 1.39
CA HIS A 34 -2.28 -2.89 1.91
C HIS A 34 -0.83 -2.51 1.59
N THR A 35 -0.58 -2.07 0.36
CA THR A 35 0.75 -1.60 -0.08
C THR A 35 1.25 -0.42 0.77
N VAL A 36 0.41 0.61 0.98
CA VAL A 36 0.73 1.75 1.85
C VAL A 36 1.07 1.31 3.27
N LYS A 37 0.28 0.38 3.83
CA LYS A 37 0.51 -0.17 5.17
C LYS A 37 1.87 -0.88 5.27
N THR A 38 2.18 -1.73 4.30
CA THR A 38 3.46 -2.46 4.24
C THR A 38 4.64 -1.50 4.13
N MET A 39 4.54 -0.45 3.31
CA MET A 39 5.56 0.60 3.23
C MET A 39 5.75 1.31 4.57
N ALA A 40 4.65 1.68 5.25
CA ALA A 40 4.73 2.32 6.56
C ALA A 40 5.42 1.41 7.60
N THR A 41 5.13 0.11 7.63
CA THR A 41 5.82 -0.85 8.50
C THR A 41 7.31 -0.92 8.17
N ARG A 42 7.68 -0.94 6.88
CA ARG A 42 9.10 -0.96 6.46
C ARG A 42 9.84 0.32 6.87
N GLN A 43 9.21 1.49 6.75
CA GLN A 43 9.79 2.76 7.22
C GLN A 43 10.11 2.74 8.72
N VAL A 44 9.24 2.16 9.55
CA VAL A 44 9.50 2.01 10.99
C VAL A 44 10.73 1.13 11.24
N THR A 45 10.86 0.02 10.52
CA THR A 45 12.02 -0.88 10.63
C THR A 45 13.32 -0.18 10.24
N LEU A 46 13.31 0.60 9.14
CA LEU A 46 14.48 1.35 8.68
C LEU A 46 14.91 2.41 9.71
N LYS A 47 13.97 3.23 10.22
CA LYS A 47 14.28 4.23 11.27
C LYS A 47 14.82 3.61 12.55
N ARG A 48 14.34 2.42 12.92
CA ARG A 48 14.88 1.67 14.06
C ARG A 48 16.31 1.19 13.80
N ALA A 49 16.60 0.71 12.59
CA ALA A 49 17.94 0.27 12.21
C ALA A 49 18.92 1.45 12.16
N GLU A 50 18.53 2.54 11.51
CA GLU A 50 19.27 3.81 11.45
C GLU A 50 19.63 4.30 12.86
N ARG A 51 18.62 4.44 13.74
CA ARG A 51 18.83 4.88 15.13
C ARG A 51 19.78 3.96 15.89
N ARG A 52 19.68 2.64 15.69
CA ARG A 52 20.59 1.69 16.34
C ARG A 52 22.03 1.90 15.87
N CYS A 53 22.25 2.06 14.57
CA CYS A 53 23.58 2.33 14.00
C CYS A 53 24.15 3.66 14.51
N GLN A 54 23.34 4.72 14.58
CA GLN A 54 23.74 6.01 15.15
C GLN A 54 24.15 5.88 16.62
N ILE A 55 23.38 5.13 17.44
CA ILE A 55 23.76 4.84 18.84
C ILE A 55 25.09 4.08 18.88
N THR A 56 25.25 3.05 18.06
CA THR A 56 26.50 2.27 17.99
C THR A 56 27.69 3.15 17.61
N VAL A 57 27.58 4.03 16.62
CA VAL A 57 28.63 5.01 16.26
C VAL A 57 28.92 5.93 17.44
N GLY A 58 27.87 6.43 18.12
CA GLY A 58 28.00 7.28 19.31
C GLY A 58 28.74 6.59 20.46
N GLU A 59 28.62 5.27 20.62
CA GLU A 59 29.41 4.51 21.60
C GLU A 59 30.84 4.23 21.13
N LEU A 60 31.02 3.87 19.86
CA LEU A 60 32.35 3.57 19.28
C LEU A 60 33.26 4.80 19.27
N THR A 61 32.71 5.98 19.01
CA THR A 61 33.46 7.24 18.99
C THR A 61 34.03 7.65 20.35
N LYS A 62 33.53 7.08 21.46
CA LYS A 62 34.07 7.30 22.81
C LYS A 62 35.29 6.41 23.10
N LEU A 63 35.54 5.40 22.26
CA LEU A 63 36.64 4.47 22.44
C LEU A 63 37.93 5.00 21.83
N LYS A 64 39.07 4.56 22.37
CA LYS A 64 40.37 4.78 21.73
C LYS A 64 40.47 3.97 20.43
N PRO A 65 41.18 4.44 19.40
CA PRO A 65 41.31 3.71 18.12
C PRO A 65 41.83 2.27 18.28
N GLU A 66 42.70 2.02 19.25
CA GLU A 66 43.31 0.71 19.50
C GLU A 66 42.42 -0.22 20.36
N HIS A 67 41.24 0.25 20.80
CA HIS A 67 40.33 -0.54 21.61
C HIS A 67 39.87 -1.78 20.84
N VAL A 68 39.89 -2.94 21.51
CA VAL A 68 39.50 -4.20 20.89
C VAL A 68 37.98 -4.28 20.83
N VAL A 69 37.43 -4.21 19.62
CA VAL A 69 35.99 -4.39 19.38
C VAL A 69 35.72 -5.61 18.51
N TYR A 70 34.48 -6.11 18.57
CA TYR A 70 34.05 -7.29 17.81
C TYR A 70 32.79 -6.98 17.02
N GLN A 71 32.78 -7.40 15.75
CA GLN A 71 31.61 -7.38 14.89
C GLN A 71 30.89 -8.73 14.97
N GLY A 72 29.60 -8.72 15.27
CA GLY A 72 28.76 -9.92 15.20
C GLY A 72 28.40 -10.27 13.75
N ILE A 73 28.69 -11.50 13.34
CA ILE A 73 28.26 -12.09 12.06
C ILE A 73 27.52 -13.40 12.36
N GLY A 74 26.19 -13.37 12.31
CA GLY A 74 25.36 -14.48 12.75
C GLY A 74 25.61 -14.81 14.22
N ARG A 75 26.20 -15.98 14.49
CA ARG A 75 26.58 -16.42 15.85
C ARG A 75 28.05 -16.17 16.19
N ALA A 76 28.87 -15.72 15.23
CA ALA A 76 30.29 -15.49 15.41
C ALA A 76 30.58 -14.02 15.75
N PHE A 77 31.66 -13.77 16.50
CA PHE A 77 32.16 -12.44 16.80
C PHE A 77 33.59 -12.31 16.29
N MET A 78 33.81 -11.42 15.32
CA MET A 78 35.12 -11.24 14.70
C MET A 78 35.75 -9.94 15.16
N ARG A 79 37.01 -10.00 15.60
CA ARG A 79 37.78 -8.81 15.97
C ARG A 79 37.86 -7.86 14.79
N THR A 80 37.51 -6.60 15.02
CA THR A 80 37.48 -5.55 13.99
C THR A 80 38.07 -4.27 14.58
N ALA A 81 38.64 -3.40 13.75
CA ALA A 81 39.12 -2.10 14.17
C ALA A 81 37.94 -1.13 14.42
N VAL A 82 38.10 -0.19 15.34
CA VAL A 82 37.02 0.74 15.75
C VAL A 82 36.55 1.58 14.58
N ASP A 83 37.49 2.13 13.81
CA ASP A 83 37.26 2.91 12.58
C ASP A 83 36.42 2.15 11.56
N LYS A 84 36.82 0.91 11.26
CA LYS A 84 36.10 0.05 10.32
C LYS A 84 34.67 -0.23 10.79
N LEU A 85 34.44 -0.41 12.09
CA LEU A 85 33.10 -0.66 12.60
C LEU A 85 32.23 0.61 12.58
N ILE A 86 32.84 1.80 12.77
CA ILE A 86 32.18 3.09 12.57
C ILE A 86 31.76 3.24 11.11
N ASP A 87 32.67 3.02 10.16
CA ASP A 87 32.39 3.13 8.72
C ASP A 87 31.26 2.20 8.28
N LEU A 88 31.24 0.96 8.77
CA LEU A 88 30.17 0.00 8.49
C LEU A 88 28.80 0.48 8.99
N ASN A 89 28.75 1.10 10.19
CA ASN A 89 27.50 1.63 10.73
C ASN A 89 27.07 2.91 10.00
N ASN A 90 28.01 3.80 9.65
CA ASN A 90 27.70 5.00 8.86
C ASN A 90 27.14 4.63 7.49
N ALA A 91 27.75 3.66 6.80
CA ALA A 91 27.23 3.16 5.53
C ALA A 91 25.83 2.54 5.66
N GLU A 92 25.50 1.93 6.80
CA GLU A 92 24.14 1.42 7.06
C GLU A 92 23.14 2.53 7.35
N VAL A 93 23.56 3.60 8.04
CA VAL A 93 22.74 4.82 8.24
C VAL A 93 22.38 5.42 6.89
N GLU A 94 23.38 5.66 6.02
CA GLU A 94 23.16 6.21 4.68
C GLU A 94 22.22 5.34 3.84
N ARG A 95 22.38 4.01 3.89
CA ARG A 95 21.48 3.06 3.21
C ARG A 95 20.05 3.16 3.75
N CYS A 96 19.89 3.23 5.07
CA CYS A 96 18.57 3.34 5.70
C CYS A 96 17.87 4.65 5.33
N GLU A 97 18.60 5.77 5.36
CA GLU A 97 18.08 7.09 4.98
C GLU A 97 17.69 7.16 3.50
N ALA A 98 18.53 6.65 2.60
CA ALA A 98 18.23 6.60 1.17
C ALA A 98 16.97 5.78 0.87
N GLU A 99 16.84 4.62 1.51
CA GLU A 99 15.67 3.74 1.35
C GLU A 99 14.41 4.33 2.01
N GLU A 100 14.52 5.00 3.16
CA GLU A 100 13.39 5.67 3.81
C GLU A 100 12.84 6.79 2.93
N ASN A 101 13.72 7.60 2.34
CA ASN A 101 13.36 8.65 1.40
C ASN A 101 12.68 8.08 0.15
N ARG A 102 13.23 6.99 -0.41
CA ARG A 102 12.62 6.28 -1.55
C ARG A 102 11.20 5.80 -1.22
N LEU A 103 11.03 5.14 -0.07
CA LEU A 103 9.72 4.65 0.38
C LEU A 103 8.75 5.78 0.73
N SER A 104 9.25 6.91 1.23
CA SER A 104 8.42 8.08 1.53
C SER A 104 7.78 8.63 0.26
N ASN A 105 8.59 8.80 -0.79
CA ASN A 105 8.12 9.23 -2.10
C ASN A 105 7.14 8.23 -2.73
N GLU A 106 7.43 6.93 -2.63
CA GLU A 106 6.57 5.88 -3.17
C GLU A 106 5.23 5.78 -2.41
N LYS A 107 5.26 5.91 -1.08
CA LYS A 107 4.07 5.92 -0.23
C LYS A 107 3.19 7.13 -0.54
N LEU A 108 3.78 8.31 -0.78
CA LEU A 108 3.03 9.51 -1.17
C LEU A 108 2.29 9.27 -2.49
N ARG A 109 2.99 8.82 -3.52
CA ARG A 109 2.39 8.47 -4.83
C ARG A 109 1.29 7.43 -4.70
N THR A 110 1.52 6.38 -3.90
CA THR A 110 0.52 5.32 -3.70
C THR A 110 -0.70 5.86 -2.93
N SER A 111 -0.51 6.79 -2.01
CA SER A 111 -1.60 7.42 -1.24
C SER A 111 -2.45 8.34 -2.12
N GLU A 112 -1.84 9.02 -3.09
CA GLU A 112 -2.57 9.74 -4.14
C GLU A 112 -3.41 8.79 -5.00
N LEU A 113 -2.86 7.63 -5.38
CA LEU A 113 -3.60 6.59 -6.10
C LEU A 113 -4.77 6.03 -5.27
N VAL A 114 -4.59 5.82 -3.96
CA VAL A 114 -5.68 5.44 -3.04
C VAL A 114 -6.81 6.48 -3.11
N THR A 115 -6.47 7.76 -3.00
CA THR A 115 -7.46 8.85 -3.01
C THR A 115 -8.21 8.91 -4.34
N LYS A 116 -7.50 8.71 -5.46
CA LYS A 116 -8.09 8.64 -6.79
C LYS A 116 -9.04 7.44 -6.91
N GLU A 117 -8.59 6.25 -6.51
CA GLU A 117 -9.37 5.02 -6.58
C GLU A 117 -10.62 5.06 -5.67
N GLU A 118 -10.54 5.71 -4.51
CA GLU A 118 -11.71 5.98 -3.67
C GLU A 118 -12.75 6.85 -4.39
N GLY A 119 -12.31 7.82 -5.18
CA GLY A 119 -13.19 8.64 -6.03
C GLY A 119 -13.85 7.81 -7.13
N GLU A 120 -13.08 6.96 -7.82
CA GLU A 120 -13.63 6.05 -8.85
C GLU A 120 -14.63 5.07 -8.26
N LEU A 121 -14.32 4.47 -7.10
CA LEU A 121 -15.23 3.56 -6.42
C LEU A 121 -16.56 4.23 -6.05
N ARG A 122 -16.52 5.48 -5.56
CA ARG A 122 -17.75 6.23 -5.25
C ARG A 122 -18.60 6.43 -6.51
N ARG A 123 -17.98 6.84 -7.62
CA ARG A 123 -18.68 6.97 -8.91
C ARG A 123 -19.28 5.65 -9.38
N ALA A 124 -18.52 4.57 -9.34
CA ALA A 124 -19.00 3.24 -9.74
C ALA A 124 -20.20 2.78 -8.87
N ILE A 125 -20.19 3.06 -7.57
CA ILE A 125 -21.31 2.76 -6.67
C ILE A 125 -22.55 3.59 -7.04
N GLU A 126 -22.39 4.87 -7.36
CA GLU A 126 -23.49 5.75 -7.80
C GLU A 126 -24.10 5.25 -9.11
N GLU A 127 -23.29 4.90 -10.10
CA GLU A 127 -23.74 4.33 -11.37
C GLU A 127 -24.48 3.00 -11.18
N PHE A 128 -23.92 2.10 -10.35
CA PHE A 128 -24.57 0.83 -10.02
C PHE A 128 -25.93 1.03 -9.36
N ARG A 129 -26.04 1.96 -8.40
CA ARG A 129 -27.30 2.30 -7.74
C ARG A 129 -28.33 2.86 -8.72
N ALA A 130 -27.91 3.73 -9.64
CA ALA A 130 -28.78 4.28 -10.67
C ALA A 130 -29.31 3.17 -11.59
N ALA A 131 -28.45 2.28 -12.07
CA ALA A 131 -28.84 1.13 -12.88
C ALA A 131 -29.81 0.21 -12.13
N LEU A 132 -29.56 -0.05 -10.84
CA LEU A 132 -30.44 -0.87 -10.00
C LEU A 132 -31.85 -0.27 -9.89
N MET A 133 -31.96 1.04 -9.68
CA MET A 133 -33.26 1.72 -9.61
C MET A 133 -34.03 1.63 -10.94
N VAL A 134 -33.33 1.74 -12.08
CA VAL A 134 -33.94 1.59 -13.41
C VAL A 134 -34.50 0.18 -13.61
N VAL A 135 -33.72 -0.85 -13.27
CA VAL A 135 -34.15 -2.26 -13.34
C VAL A 135 -35.36 -2.52 -12.44
N GLN A 136 -35.32 -2.06 -11.19
CA GLN A 136 -36.44 -2.20 -10.25
C GLN A 136 -37.71 -1.51 -10.72
N ALA A 137 -37.59 -0.30 -11.27
CA ALA A 137 -38.72 0.44 -11.82
C ALA A 137 -39.33 -0.26 -13.05
N ALA A 138 -38.50 -0.84 -13.92
CA ALA A 138 -38.94 -1.61 -15.08
C ALA A 138 -39.69 -2.89 -14.67
N GLN A 139 -39.16 -3.63 -13.69
CA GLN A 139 -39.81 -4.83 -13.13
C GLN A 139 -41.16 -4.51 -12.48
N SER A 140 -41.21 -3.43 -11.69
CA SER A 140 -42.45 -3.00 -11.00
C SER A 140 -43.55 -2.56 -11.97
N ARG A 141 -43.18 -1.96 -13.12
CA ARG A 141 -44.14 -1.60 -14.17
C ARG A 141 -44.66 -2.82 -14.92
N SER A 142 -43.82 -3.82 -15.18
CA SER A 142 -44.23 -5.05 -15.85
C SER A 142 -45.23 -5.86 -15.02
N GLN A 143 -45.11 -5.85 -13.69
CA GLN A 143 -46.03 -6.55 -12.77
C GLN A 143 -47.38 -5.85 -12.56
N ARG A 144 -47.49 -4.55 -12.90
CA ARG A 144 -48.75 -3.79 -12.80
C ARG A 144 -49.56 -3.75 -14.10
N SER A 145 -48.98 -4.22 -15.20
CA SER A 145 -49.61 -4.29 -16.52
C SER A 145 -50.21 -5.66 -16.86
N GLU A 146 -50.16 -6.59 -15.91
CA GLU A 146 -50.93 -7.85 -15.88
C GLU A 146 -52.12 -7.70 -14.93
#